data_AF-A0A5F8HLB3-F1
#
_entry.id   AF-A0A5F8HLB3-F1
#
_cell.length_a   1.000
_cell.length_b   1.000
_cell.length_c   1.000
_cell.angle_alpha   90.00
_cell.angle_beta   90.00
_cell.angle_gamma   90.00
#
_symmetry.space_group_name_H-M   'P 1'
#
loop_
_entity.id
_entity.type
_entity.pdbx_description
1 polymer ?
#
loop_
_entity_poly.entity_id
_entity_poly.type
_entity_poly.pdbx_seq_one_letter_code
_entity_poly.pdbx_strand_id
1 'polypeptide(L)'
;MPAAFRAWWLPGLLLGLSLQLRAGVEACSCAPAHPQQLLCASAIVIRAKVISEKVVPASDDTADTQKLIQYEIKQIKMFKGFDKVKDVQYVYTPFDSSLCGVRLDANKKKQYLLTGQILDNGKVFITLCNYIEPWDDLSPLQKKNLNHRNHMDCSCRITTCYTVPCSVSAPNECLWTDWLIERKLYGHQAQHYACVKRSDGTCGWYWAGLPLEKEFIDVSEP
;
A
#
# COMPACT_ATOMS: atom_id res chain seq x y z
N MET A 1 6.18 -63.85 -55.27
CA MET A 1 6.90 -63.83 -53.98
C MET A 1 7.82 -62.62 -53.98
N PRO A 2 7.85 -61.82 -52.90
CA PRO A 2 6.89 -60.75 -52.66
C PRO A 2 7.45 -59.37 -53.03
N ALA A 3 6.55 -58.52 -53.56
CA ALA A 3 6.79 -57.10 -53.77
C ALA A 3 6.84 -56.38 -52.42
N ALA A 4 7.80 -55.47 -52.29
CA ALA A 4 8.07 -54.69 -51.10
C ALA A 4 6.87 -53.81 -50.72
N PHE A 5 6.39 -53.99 -49.49
CA PHE A 5 5.60 -52.97 -48.80
C PHE A 5 6.49 -51.75 -48.58
N ARG A 6 6.10 -50.60 -49.13
CA ARG A 6 6.50 -49.30 -48.59
C ARG A 6 5.24 -48.55 -48.25
N ALA A 7 4.82 -48.75 -47.00
CA ALA A 7 3.90 -47.85 -46.33
C ALA A 7 4.48 -46.43 -46.45
N TRP A 8 3.66 -45.54 -47.00
CA TRP A 8 3.69 -44.12 -46.62
C TRP A 8 3.32 -44.00 -45.12
N TRP A 9 3.08 -42.82 -44.56
CA TRP A 9 2.82 -42.59 -43.12
C TRP A 9 4.13 -42.66 -42.27
N LEU A 10 4.74 -41.61 -41.72
CA LEU A 10 4.37 -40.24 -41.35
C LEU A 10 5.66 -39.38 -41.27
N PRO A 11 5.80 -38.24 -41.98
CA PRO A 11 6.70 -37.16 -41.57
C PRO A 11 5.85 -36.01 -41.06
N GLY A 12 5.16 -36.22 -39.94
CA GLY A 12 4.13 -35.27 -39.52
C GLY A 12 3.71 -35.42 -38.07
N LEU A 13 4.65 -35.70 -37.16
CA LEU A 13 4.35 -35.69 -35.73
C LEU A 13 5.58 -35.39 -34.87
N LEU A 14 6.33 -34.33 -35.20
CA LEU A 14 7.35 -33.77 -34.30
C LEU A 14 7.34 -32.23 -34.31
N LEU A 15 6.16 -31.62 -34.45
CA LEU A 15 5.96 -30.17 -34.36
C LEU A 15 4.78 -29.80 -33.45
N GLY A 16 4.57 -30.57 -32.39
CA GLY A 16 3.50 -30.31 -31.44
C GLY A 16 3.86 -30.81 -30.05
N LEU A 17 4.78 -30.12 -29.35
CA LEU A 17 4.96 -30.22 -27.89
C LEU A 17 5.92 -29.15 -27.35
N SER A 18 5.73 -27.89 -27.75
CA SER A 18 6.29 -26.75 -27.03
C SER A 18 5.24 -25.67 -26.80
N LEU A 19 4.00 -26.06 -26.48
CA LEU A 19 3.15 -25.21 -25.67
C LEU A 19 3.62 -25.36 -24.22
N GLN A 20 4.79 -24.78 -23.93
CA GLN A 20 5.12 -24.42 -22.57
C GLN A 20 3.97 -23.53 -22.10
N LEU A 21 3.08 -24.08 -21.28
CA LEU A 21 2.28 -23.27 -20.37
C LEU A 21 3.30 -22.42 -19.61
N ARG A 22 3.51 -21.18 -20.07
CA ARG A 22 4.06 -20.14 -19.24
C ARG A 22 3.03 -20.00 -18.13
N ALA A 23 3.26 -20.71 -17.02
CA ALA A 23 2.63 -20.38 -15.76
C ALA A 23 2.79 -18.87 -15.64
N GLY A 24 1.67 -18.15 -15.58
CA GLY A 24 1.70 -16.70 -15.47
C GLY A 24 2.63 -16.37 -14.32
N VAL A 25 3.67 -15.58 -14.59
CA VAL A 25 4.47 -15.01 -13.52
C VAL A 25 3.51 -14.04 -12.83
N GLU A 26 2.88 -14.46 -11.75
CA GLU A 26 2.17 -13.54 -10.87
C GLU A 26 3.22 -12.58 -10.32
N ALA A 27 3.24 -11.38 -10.90
CA ALA A 27 3.93 -10.26 -10.31
C ALA A 27 3.08 -9.73 -9.15
N CYS A 28 3.73 -9.03 -8.21
CA CYS A 28 3.01 -8.32 -7.16
C CYS A 28 2.02 -7.31 -7.75
N SER A 29 0.76 -7.39 -7.33
CA SER A 29 -0.29 -6.43 -7.67
C SER A 29 -0.98 -5.95 -6.40
N CYS A 30 -1.21 -4.64 -6.31
CA CYS A 30 -1.79 -4.00 -5.14
C CYS A 30 -3.13 -3.36 -5.51
N ALA A 31 -4.16 -3.59 -4.69
CA ALA A 31 -5.41 -2.87 -4.82
C ALA A 31 -5.18 -1.38 -4.52
N PRO A 32 -5.54 -0.46 -5.42
CA PRO A 32 -5.35 0.97 -5.18
C PRO A 32 -6.26 1.44 -4.05
N ALA A 33 -5.72 2.24 -3.15
CA ALA A 33 -6.45 2.77 -2.00
C ALA A 33 -5.97 4.18 -1.69
N HIS A 34 -6.87 5.00 -1.13
CA HIS A 34 -6.52 6.35 -0.70
C HIS A 34 -5.43 6.28 0.40
N PRO A 35 -4.47 7.21 0.47
CA PRO A 35 -3.41 7.20 1.49
C PRO A 35 -3.94 7.03 2.94
N GLN A 36 -5.06 7.68 3.26
CA GLN A 36 -5.73 7.51 4.57
C GLN A 36 -6.19 6.07 4.82
N GLN A 37 -6.70 5.34 3.81
CA GLN A 37 -7.08 3.94 3.96
C GLN A 37 -5.85 3.06 4.23
N LEU A 38 -4.73 3.31 3.55
CA LEU A 38 -3.49 2.57 3.76
C LEU A 38 -2.91 2.81 5.16
N LEU A 39 -2.96 4.06 5.64
CA LEU A 39 -2.61 4.43 7.01
C LEU A 39 -3.53 3.75 8.04
N CYS A 40 -4.83 3.66 7.74
CA CYS A 40 -5.82 3.01 8.57
C CYS A 40 -5.68 1.49 8.63
N ALA A 41 -5.37 0.85 7.51
CA ALA A 41 -5.16 -0.60 7.44
C ALA A 41 -3.85 -1.05 8.10
N SER A 42 -2.87 -0.15 8.23
CA SER A 42 -1.54 -0.50 8.75
C SER A 42 -1.53 -0.64 10.28
N ALA A 43 -0.83 -1.64 10.81
CA ALA A 43 -0.65 -1.81 12.25
C ALA A 43 0.27 -0.73 12.84
N ILE A 44 1.27 -0.29 12.06
CA ILE A 44 2.20 0.77 12.44
C ILE A 44 2.30 1.84 11.35
N VAL A 45 2.61 3.06 11.77
CA VAL A 45 2.95 4.18 10.89
C VAL A 45 4.10 4.94 11.55
N ILE A 46 5.28 4.93 10.92
CA ILE A 46 6.50 5.53 11.49
C ILE A 46 7.24 6.37 10.45
N ARG A 47 7.93 7.42 10.91
CA ARG A 47 8.99 8.10 10.17
C ARG A 47 10.33 7.55 10.62
N ALA A 48 11.14 7.05 9.71
CA ALA A 48 12.42 6.43 10.05
C ALA A 48 13.49 6.67 8.98
N LYS A 49 14.75 6.40 9.35
CA LYS A 49 15.90 6.33 8.44
C LYS A 49 16.40 4.90 8.36
N VAL A 50 16.77 4.45 7.17
CA VAL A 50 17.47 3.17 7.00
C VAL A 50 18.94 3.37 7.37
N ILE A 51 19.46 2.48 8.22
CA ILE A 51 20.83 2.49 8.72
C ILE A 51 21.66 1.45 7.99
N SER A 52 21.12 0.24 7.86
CA SER A 52 21.76 -0.89 7.19
C SER A 52 20.70 -1.83 6.61
N GLU A 53 21.11 -2.67 5.66
CA GLU A 53 20.29 -3.77 5.13
C GLU A 53 21.07 -5.08 5.21
N LYS A 54 20.37 -6.18 5.46
CA LYS A 54 20.93 -7.53 5.41
C LYS A 54 19.90 -8.52 4.87
N VAL A 55 20.36 -9.52 4.14
CA VAL A 55 19.50 -10.61 3.67
C VAL A 55 19.50 -11.72 4.71
N VAL A 56 18.32 -12.18 5.11
CA VAL A 56 18.12 -13.23 6.13
C VAL A 56 17.17 -14.30 5.60
N PRO A 57 17.27 -15.55 6.07
CA PRO A 57 16.27 -16.56 5.74
C PRO A 57 14.90 -16.17 6.31
N ALA A 58 13.82 -16.53 5.62
CA ALA A 58 12.46 -16.26 6.07
C ALA A 58 12.04 -17.14 7.26
N SER A 59 12.53 -18.39 7.26
CA SER A 59 12.27 -19.42 8.26
C SER A 59 13.58 -20.07 8.74
N ASP A 60 13.53 -20.74 9.90
CA ASP A 60 14.61 -21.59 10.39
C ASP A 60 14.63 -22.96 9.70
N ASP A 61 13.58 -23.28 8.93
CA ASP A 61 13.51 -24.50 8.13
C ASP A 61 14.47 -24.43 6.94
N THR A 62 15.43 -25.36 6.90
CA THR A 62 16.41 -25.48 5.81
C THR A 62 15.81 -25.81 4.44
N ALA A 63 14.57 -26.33 4.39
CA ALA A 63 13.85 -26.54 3.15
C ALA A 63 13.25 -25.24 2.58
N ASP A 64 13.07 -24.21 3.41
CA ASP A 64 12.59 -22.91 2.98
C ASP A 64 13.73 -22.10 2.35
N THR A 65 13.60 -21.84 1.06
CA THR A 65 14.58 -21.06 0.29
C THR A 65 14.24 -19.58 0.23
N GLN A 66 13.11 -19.17 0.81
CA GLN A 66 12.67 -17.78 0.80
C GLN A 66 13.60 -16.90 1.64
N LYS A 67 13.89 -15.73 1.08
CA LYS A 67 14.77 -14.74 1.69
C LYS A 67 13.98 -13.47 1.98
N LEU A 68 14.32 -12.84 3.08
CA LEU A 68 13.84 -11.53 3.47
C LEU A 68 14.99 -10.54 3.45
N ILE A 69 14.68 -9.28 3.20
CA ILE A 69 15.56 -8.17 3.51
C ILE A 69 15.14 -7.65 4.88
N GLN A 70 16.09 -7.63 5.81
CA GLN A 70 15.97 -6.97 7.10
C GLN A 70 16.66 -5.62 7.03
N TYR A 71 15.88 -4.56 7.18
CA TYR A 71 16.39 -3.20 7.32
C TYR A 71 16.52 -2.86 8.80
N GLU A 72 17.73 -2.47 9.22
CA GLU A 72 17.92 -1.76 10.49
C GLU A 72 17.53 -0.31 10.29
N ILE A 73 16.64 0.19 11.14
CA ILE A 73 16.13 1.54 11.03
C ILE A 73 16.37 2.34 12.31
N LYS A 74 16.56 3.64 12.14
CA LYS A 74 16.46 4.60 13.24
C LYS A 74 15.08 5.25 13.19
N GLN A 75 14.20 4.82 14.08
CA GLN A 75 12.89 5.44 14.26
C GLN A 75 13.07 6.92 14.70
N ILE A 76 12.44 7.83 13.97
CA ILE A 76 12.43 9.28 14.28
C ILE A 76 11.14 9.64 15.00
N LYS A 77 10.01 9.14 14.50
CA LYS A 77 8.69 9.41 15.05
C LYS A 77 7.74 8.26 14.76
N MET A 78 6.92 7.89 15.72
CA MET A 78 5.77 7.02 15.53
C MET A 78 4.49 7.87 15.44
N PHE A 79 3.58 7.50 14.55
CA PHE A 79 2.26 8.12 14.38
C PHE A 79 1.12 7.16 14.74
N LYS A 80 1.35 5.85 14.59
CA LYS A 80 0.41 4.77 14.93
C LYS A 80 1.17 3.52 15.36
N GLY A 81 0.60 2.76 16.29
CA GLY A 81 1.16 1.48 16.78
C GLY A 81 1.74 1.53 18.19
N PHE A 82 1.57 2.65 18.91
CA PHE A 82 2.09 2.84 20.28
C PHE A 82 1.58 1.81 21.29
N ASP A 83 0.38 1.29 21.07
CA ASP A 83 -0.29 0.25 21.84
C ASP A 83 0.23 -1.17 21.53
N LYS A 84 0.92 -1.34 20.39
CA LYS A 84 1.37 -2.64 19.89
C LYS A 84 2.88 -2.85 20.06
N VAL A 85 3.68 -1.80 19.85
CA VAL A 85 5.15 -1.86 19.91
C VAL A 85 5.71 -0.54 20.46
N LYS A 86 6.69 -0.64 21.37
CA LYS A 86 7.30 0.55 21.99
C LYS A 86 8.26 1.27 21.05
N ASP A 87 9.11 0.51 20.35
CA ASP A 87 10.10 1.02 19.41
C ASP A 87 10.36 0.00 18.30
N VAL A 88 10.52 0.48 17.06
CA VAL A 88 10.78 -0.37 15.90
C VAL A 88 12.22 -0.18 15.45
N GLN A 89 13.03 -1.20 15.67
CA GLN A 89 14.46 -1.22 15.27
C GLN A 89 14.68 -1.89 13.93
N TYR A 90 13.82 -2.85 13.58
CA TYR A 90 13.94 -3.63 12.35
C TYR A 90 12.62 -3.70 11.61
N VAL A 91 12.69 -3.59 10.29
CA VAL A 91 11.58 -3.87 9.38
C VAL A 91 12.00 -4.90 8.35
N TYR A 92 11.07 -5.75 7.95
CA TYR A 92 11.30 -6.89 7.08
C TYR A 92 10.46 -6.76 5.82
N THR A 93 11.00 -7.21 4.69
CA THR A 93 10.28 -7.26 3.42
C THR A 93 10.78 -8.45 2.60
N PRO A 94 9.97 -9.03 1.69
CA PRO A 94 10.42 -10.09 0.80
C PRO A 94 11.62 -9.63 -0.03
N PHE A 95 12.56 -10.54 -0.30
CA PHE A 95 13.73 -10.20 -1.11
C PHE A 95 13.39 -9.90 -2.57
N ASP A 96 12.43 -10.66 -3.12
CA ASP A 96 11.97 -10.58 -4.49
C ASP A 96 10.79 -9.62 -4.65
N SER A 97 10.86 -8.76 -5.66
CA SER A 97 9.79 -7.80 -5.98
C SER A 97 8.50 -8.48 -6.45
N SER A 98 8.59 -9.68 -7.03
CA SER A 98 7.42 -10.51 -7.38
C SER A 98 6.60 -10.88 -6.15
N LEU A 99 7.23 -11.01 -4.98
CA LEU A 99 6.57 -11.26 -3.69
C LEU A 99 6.22 -9.96 -2.94
N CYS A 100 6.14 -8.83 -3.65
CA CYS A 100 5.91 -7.51 -3.08
C CYS A 100 7.06 -6.98 -2.19
N GLY A 101 8.29 -7.43 -2.46
CA GLY A 101 9.51 -6.93 -1.82
C GLY A 101 9.79 -5.46 -2.14
N VAL A 102 10.14 -4.67 -1.12
CA VAL A 102 10.48 -3.25 -1.23
C VAL A 102 11.99 -3.07 -1.16
N ARG A 103 12.56 -2.21 -2.01
CA ARG A 103 13.96 -1.77 -1.91
C ARG A 103 14.02 -0.35 -1.39
N LEU A 104 14.54 -0.20 -0.18
CA LEU A 104 14.77 1.11 0.43
C LEU A 104 16.22 1.55 0.22
N ASP A 105 16.43 2.84 0.03
CA ASP A 105 17.77 3.40 -0.08
C ASP A 105 18.40 3.49 1.32
N ALA A 106 19.49 2.75 1.54
CA ALA A 106 20.25 2.77 2.78
C ALA A 106 21.11 4.05 2.97
N ASN A 107 20.93 5.06 2.12
CA ASN A 107 21.54 6.37 2.30
C ASN A 107 21.02 7.07 3.57
N LYS A 108 21.92 7.26 4.54
CA LYS A 108 21.67 7.87 5.87
C LYS A 108 21.00 9.27 5.83
N LYS A 109 20.96 9.93 4.67
CA LYS A 109 20.29 11.23 4.49
C LYS A 109 18.77 11.08 4.29
N LYS A 110 18.31 10.04 3.58
CA LYS A 110 16.90 9.87 3.24
C LYS A 110 16.09 9.38 4.43
N GLN A 111 14.88 9.90 4.53
CA GLN A 111 13.91 9.53 5.55
C GLN A 111 12.67 9.00 4.84
N TYR A 112 12.00 8.04 5.45
CA TYR A 112 10.83 7.41 4.88
C TYR A 112 9.67 7.51 5.86
N LEU A 113 8.47 7.74 5.33
CA LEU A 113 7.25 7.27 5.96
C LEU A 113 7.13 5.78 5.65
N LEU A 114 7.08 4.97 6.69
CA LEU A 114 6.91 3.53 6.60
C LEU A 114 5.60 3.15 7.26
N THR A 115 4.80 2.39 6.52
CA THR A 115 3.61 1.73 7.04
C THR A 115 3.77 0.22 6.89
N GLY A 116 3.19 -0.55 7.81
CA GLY A 116 3.40 -1.98 7.84
C GLY A 116 2.49 -2.72 8.81
N GLN A 117 2.59 -4.05 8.77
CA GLN A 117 1.92 -4.96 9.68
C GLN A 117 2.89 -5.48 10.74
N ILE A 118 2.37 -5.84 11.90
CA ILE A 118 3.12 -6.58 12.91
C ILE A 118 2.64 -8.03 12.83
N LEU A 119 3.55 -8.96 12.54
CA LEU A 119 3.25 -10.39 12.53
C LEU A 119 3.23 -10.93 13.96
N ASP A 120 2.68 -12.13 14.15
CA ASP A 120 2.54 -12.76 15.48
C ASP A 120 3.87 -12.98 16.21
N ASN A 121 4.97 -13.09 15.46
CA ASN A 121 6.32 -13.18 15.99
C ASN A 121 6.93 -11.82 16.38
N GLY A 122 6.15 -10.73 16.33
CA GLY A 122 6.57 -9.36 16.64
C GLY A 122 7.37 -8.67 15.55
N LYS A 123 7.66 -9.34 14.42
CA LYS A 123 8.38 -8.72 13.29
C LYS A 123 7.46 -7.73 12.57
N VAL A 124 8.00 -6.56 12.28
CA VAL A 124 7.33 -5.55 11.46
C VAL A 124 7.58 -5.84 9.99
N PHE A 125 6.52 -6.08 9.22
CA PHE A 125 6.60 -6.41 7.81
C PHE A 125 6.06 -5.28 6.93
N ILE A 126 6.82 -4.96 5.88
CA ILE A 126 6.48 -3.95 4.88
C ILE A 126 6.52 -4.57 3.47
N THR A 127 5.63 -4.13 2.59
CA THR A 127 5.49 -4.62 1.21
C THR A 127 5.22 -3.47 0.24
N LEU A 128 5.31 -3.74 -1.06
CA LEU A 128 5.01 -2.76 -2.11
C LEU A 128 3.57 -2.21 -2.05
N CYS A 129 2.66 -2.90 -1.36
CA CYS A 129 1.27 -2.45 -1.21
C CYS A 129 1.04 -1.56 0.01
N ASN A 130 2.06 -1.38 0.86
CA ASN A 130 2.00 -0.43 1.95
C ASN A 130 2.23 1.00 1.43
N TYR A 131 1.76 1.99 2.18
CA TYR A 131 2.07 3.39 1.89
C TYR A 131 3.49 3.71 2.39
N ILE A 132 4.45 3.66 1.47
CA ILE A 132 5.87 3.88 1.72
C ILE A 132 6.35 4.98 0.81
N GLU A 133 6.75 6.11 1.38
CA GLU A 133 7.17 7.28 0.61
C GLU A 133 8.38 7.96 1.25
N PRO A 134 9.31 8.52 0.47
CA PRO A 134 10.31 9.43 0.99
C PRO A 134 9.61 10.59 1.71
N TRP A 135 10.10 10.94 2.90
CA TRP A 135 9.47 11.95 3.73
C TRP A 135 9.38 13.31 3.02
N ASP A 136 10.38 13.66 2.21
CA ASP A 136 10.43 14.95 1.55
C ASP A 136 9.41 15.05 0.40
N ASP A 137 9.01 13.93 -0.20
CA ASP A 137 8.05 13.85 -1.30
C ASP A 137 6.58 13.95 -0.82
N LEU A 138 6.33 13.75 0.47
CA LEU A 138 5.00 13.95 1.05
C LEU A 138 4.59 15.43 1.03
N SER A 139 3.34 15.68 0.66
CA SER A 139 2.77 17.02 0.66
C SER A 139 2.76 17.62 2.08
N PRO A 140 2.84 18.95 2.24
CA PRO A 140 2.73 19.59 3.56
C PRO A 140 1.46 19.18 4.32
N LEU A 141 0.35 18.95 3.61
CA LEU A 141 -0.91 18.52 4.18
C LEU A 141 -0.89 17.05 4.61
N GLN A 142 -0.29 16.16 3.81
CA GLN A 142 -0.09 14.76 4.21
C GLN A 142 0.75 14.68 5.51
N LYS A 143 1.83 15.46 5.58
CA LYS A 143 2.64 15.62 6.80
C LYS A 143 1.81 16.13 7.98
N LYS A 144 0.92 17.11 7.75
CA LYS A 144 0.03 17.65 8.78
C LYS A 144 -0.99 16.60 9.25
N ASN A 145 -1.60 15.85 8.32
CA ASN A 145 -2.58 14.80 8.62
C ASN A 145 -2.01 13.70 9.52
N LEU A 146 -0.76 13.29 9.29
CA LEU A 146 -0.08 12.30 10.14
C LEU A 146 0.04 12.76 11.61
N ASN A 147 0.05 14.07 11.88
CA ASN A 147 0.17 14.62 13.23
C ASN A 147 -1.18 14.89 13.91
N HIS A 148 -2.29 14.93 13.15
CA HIS A 148 -3.62 15.19 13.72
C HIS A 148 -4.39 13.89 13.88
N ARG A 149 -4.65 13.51 15.15
CA ARG A 149 -5.36 12.27 15.50
C ARG A 149 -6.72 12.14 14.81
N ASN A 150 -7.46 13.24 14.66
CA ASN A 150 -8.77 13.24 14.01
C ASN A 150 -8.68 12.96 12.50
N HIS A 151 -7.57 13.32 11.84
CA HIS A 151 -7.37 13.03 10.41
C HIS A 151 -6.88 11.60 10.17
N MET A 152 -6.44 10.94 11.24
CA MET A 152 -6.12 9.51 11.30
C MET A 152 -7.27 8.70 11.90
N ASP A 153 -8.43 9.32 12.15
CA ASP A 153 -9.62 8.59 12.58
C ASP A 153 -10.13 7.74 11.39
N CYS A 154 -10.18 6.44 11.62
CA CYS A 154 -10.55 5.43 10.63
C CYS A 154 -12.04 5.08 10.71
N SER A 155 -12.84 5.87 11.43
CA SER A 155 -14.29 5.69 11.53
C SER A 155 -15.04 5.91 10.22
N CYS A 156 -14.44 6.67 9.29
CA CYS A 156 -15.01 6.95 7.97
C CYS A 156 -14.52 5.98 6.90
N ARG A 157 -15.42 5.58 6.00
CA ARG A 157 -15.13 4.74 4.83
C ARG A 157 -14.87 5.60 3.61
N ILE A 158 -13.81 5.30 2.86
CA ILE A 158 -13.54 5.96 1.57
C ILE A 158 -13.92 4.98 0.47
N THR A 159 -14.80 5.40 -0.44
CA THR A 159 -15.33 4.60 -1.54
C THR A 159 -14.80 5.13 -2.85
N THR A 160 -14.03 4.34 -3.59
CA THR A 160 -13.48 4.73 -4.90
C THR A 160 -14.55 4.75 -5.97
N CYS A 161 -14.61 5.82 -6.76
CA CYS A 161 -15.44 5.91 -7.95
C CYS A 161 -14.59 5.79 -9.23
N TYR A 162 -14.74 4.67 -9.94
CA TYR A 162 -14.05 4.45 -11.22
C TYR A 162 -14.84 4.94 -12.43
N THR A 163 -16.17 4.82 -12.38
CA THR A 163 -17.10 5.12 -13.47
C THR A 163 -18.44 5.60 -12.90
N VAL A 164 -19.15 6.44 -13.65
CA VAL A 164 -20.50 6.88 -13.29
C VAL A 164 -21.56 5.80 -13.64
N PRO A 165 -22.67 5.72 -12.88
CA PRO A 165 -23.00 6.50 -11.68
C PRO A 165 -22.33 5.96 -10.42
N CYS A 166 -21.92 6.86 -9.52
CA CYS A 166 -21.38 6.52 -8.20
C CYS A 166 -21.88 7.53 -7.16
N SER A 167 -22.24 7.05 -5.98
CA SER A 167 -22.74 7.85 -4.88
C SER A 167 -22.33 7.23 -3.55
N VAL A 168 -22.34 8.04 -2.49
CA VAL A 168 -22.21 7.51 -1.13
C VAL A 168 -23.46 6.72 -0.77
N SER A 169 -23.27 5.54 -0.18
CA SER A 169 -24.40 4.67 0.23
C SER A 169 -24.73 4.81 1.72
N ALA A 170 -23.83 5.39 2.51
CA ALA A 170 -23.96 5.55 3.94
C ALA A 170 -23.42 6.93 4.41
N PRO A 171 -23.93 7.48 5.52
CA PRO A 171 -23.49 8.79 6.01
C PRO A 171 -22.02 8.81 6.46
N ASN A 172 -21.41 7.66 6.74
CA ASN A 172 -20.02 7.55 7.14
C ASN A 172 -19.06 7.33 5.95
N GLU A 173 -19.45 7.70 4.73
CA GLU A 173 -18.65 7.54 3.53
C GLU A 173 -18.18 8.86 2.90
N CYS A 174 -16.98 8.84 2.33
CA CYS A 174 -16.51 9.84 1.37
C CYS A 174 -16.25 9.20 0.02
N LEU A 175 -16.75 9.82 -1.05
CA LEU A 175 -16.55 9.35 -2.42
C LEU A 175 -15.21 9.87 -2.96
N TRP A 176 -14.30 8.97 -3.32
CA TRP A 176 -13.01 9.29 -3.92
C TRP A 176 -13.10 9.27 -5.45
N THR A 177 -12.91 10.42 -6.06
CA THR A 177 -13.20 10.70 -7.48
C THR A 177 -11.97 11.04 -8.32
N ASP A 178 -10.76 10.99 -7.75
CA ASP A 178 -9.52 11.32 -8.47
C ASP A 178 -9.38 10.54 -9.79
N TRP A 179 -9.66 9.23 -9.77
CA TRP A 179 -9.61 8.42 -11.00
C TRP A 179 -10.65 8.85 -12.03
N LEU A 180 -11.88 9.14 -11.59
CA LEU A 180 -12.96 9.53 -12.49
C LEU A 180 -12.67 10.88 -13.17
N ILE A 181 -12.20 11.86 -12.39
CA ILE A 181 -12.04 13.26 -12.82
C ILE A 181 -10.69 13.48 -13.51
N GLU A 182 -9.60 12.96 -12.93
CA GLU A 182 -8.23 13.25 -13.37
C GLU A 182 -7.59 12.10 -14.15
N ARG A 183 -8.24 10.92 -14.22
CA ARG A 183 -7.64 9.67 -14.73
C ARG A 183 -6.32 9.31 -14.03
N LYS A 184 -6.21 9.72 -12.77
CA LYS A 184 -5.03 9.55 -11.91
C LYS A 184 -5.49 9.08 -10.54
N LEU A 185 -4.94 7.98 -10.02
CA LEU A 185 -5.32 7.46 -8.70
C LEU A 185 -4.92 8.42 -7.59
N TYR A 186 -3.66 8.85 -7.53
CA TYR A 186 -3.18 9.77 -6.50
C TYR A 186 -3.25 11.23 -6.97
N GLY A 187 -4.48 11.69 -7.24
CA GLY A 187 -4.83 13.03 -7.70
C GLY A 187 -5.00 14.04 -6.55
N HIS A 188 -5.85 15.04 -6.76
CA HIS A 188 -6.02 16.15 -5.83
C HIS A 188 -6.60 15.73 -4.47
N GLN A 189 -7.59 14.82 -4.43
CA GLN A 189 -8.14 14.35 -3.15
C GLN A 189 -7.08 13.58 -2.35
N ALA A 190 -6.36 12.66 -2.99
CA ALA A 190 -5.29 11.88 -2.35
C ALA A 190 -4.15 12.73 -1.78
N GLN A 191 -3.87 13.88 -2.37
CA GLN A 191 -2.77 14.76 -1.96
C GLN A 191 -3.17 15.79 -0.90
N HIS A 192 -4.44 16.21 -0.86
CA HIS A 192 -4.88 17.38 -0.09
C HIS A 192 -6.02 17.15 0.89
N TYR A 193 -6.78 16.06 0.76
CA TYR A 193 -7.99 15.83 1.55
C TYR A 193 -7.85 14.63 2.49
N ALA A 194 -8.59 14.69 3.59
CA ALA A 194 -8.84 13.58 4.48
C ALA A 194 -10.35 13.43 4.68
N CYS A 195 -10.85 12.20 4.71
CA CYS A 195 -12.24 11.90 5.01
C CYS A 195 -12.40 11.85 6.54
N VAL A 196 -13.07 12.85 7.11
CA VAL A 196 -13.14 13.06 8.56
C VAL A 196 -14.59 13.05 9.03
N LYS A 197 -14.81 12.52 10.22
CA LYS A 197 -16.13 12.49 10.87
C LYS A 197 -16.49 13.88 11.40
N ARG A 198 -17.70 14.34 11.08
CA ARG A 198 -18.32 15.58 11.55
C ARG A 198 -19.04 15.38 12.88
N SER A 199 -19.39 16.50 13.51
CA SER A 199 -20.15 16.52 14.78
C SER A 199 -21.55 15.88 14.66
N ASP A 200 -22.17 15.98 13.48
CA ASP A 200 -23.47 15.35 13.15
C ASP A 200 -23.37 13.82 12.93
N GLY A 201 -22.17 13.25 12.99
CA GLY A 201 -21.91 11.83 12.78
C GLY A 201 -21.68 11.43 11.33
N THR A 202 -21.83 12.34 10.36
CA THR A 202 -21.52 12.10 8.95
C THR A 202 -20.02 12.19 8.68
N CYS A 203 -19.57 11.69 7.54
CA CYS A 203 -18.20 11.83 7.06
C CYS A 203 -18.14 12.76 5.85
N GLY A 204 -17.04 13.48 5.70
CA GLY A 204 -16.82 14.28 4.51
C GLY A 204 -15.36 14.63 4.28
N TRP A 205 -15.09 15.07 3.06
CA TRP A 205 -13.78 15.54 2.68
C TRP A 205 -13.44 16.84 3.38
N TYR A 206 -12.35 16.82 4.13
CA TYR A 206 -11.82 17.97 4.82
C TYR A 206 -10.44 18.31 4.26
N TRP A 207 -10.26 19.58 3.91
CA TRP A 207 -8.96 20.10 3.51
C TRP A 207 -8.17 20.47 4.77
N ALA A 208 -7.09 19.73 5.03
CA ALA A 208 -6.19 19.95 6.15
C ALA A 208 -5.51 21.33 6.22
N GLY A 209 -5.70 22.20 5.22
CA GLY A 209 -5.21 23.59 5.20
C GLY A 209 -6.04 24.56 6.05
N LEU A 210 -7.31 24.27 6.31
CA LEU A 210 -8.20 25.16 7.05
C LEU A 210 -8.28 24.77 8.55
N PRO A 211 -8.31 25.73 9.49
CA PRO A 211 -8.63 25.45 10.89
C PRO A 211 -10.07 24.93 11.00
N LEU A 212 -10.29 23.88 11.81
CA LEU A 212 -11.58 23.22 12.04
C LEU A 212 -12.69 24.13 12.59
N GLU A 213 -12.42 25.41 12.84
CA GLU A 213 -13.28 26.32 13.60
C GLU A 213 -13.93 27.43 12.75
N LYS A 214 -13.77 27.41 11.42
CA LYS A 214 -14.30 28.47 10.53
C LYS A 214 -15.27 28.05 9.43
N GLU A 215 -15.90 26.88 9.54
CA GLU A 215 -17.09 26.54 8.74
C GLU A 215 -18.32 26.16 9.61
N PHE A 216 -18.38 26.66 10.84
CA PHE A 216 -19.62 26.66 11.65
C PHE A 216 -20.40 27.97 11.50
N ILE A 217 -20.57 28.44 10.26
CA ILE A 217 -21.63 29.42 9.95
C ILE A 217 -22.59 28.70 9.02
N ASP A 218 -23.67 28.26 9.66
CA ASP A 218 -24.96 27.89 9.11
C ASP A 218 -25.28 28.70 7.84
N VAL A 219 -25.26 28.04 6.68
CA VAL A 219 -26.00 28.52 5.51
C VAL A 219 -27.40 27.95 5.66
N SER A 220 -28.14 28.52 6.62
CA SER A 220 -29.60 28.58 6.52
C SER A 220 -29.91 29.77 5.60
N GLU A 221 -30.37 29.45 4.39
CA GLU A 221 -30.96 30.39 3.42
C GLU A 221 -31.96 31.37 4.05
N PRO A 222 -32.15 32.52 3.40
CA PRO A 222 -33.48 32.96 3.01
C PRO A 222 -33.78 32.71 1.53
#